data_AF-A0A0R2I7N9-F1
#
_entry.id   AF-A0A0R2I7N9-F1
#
_cell.length_a   1.000
_cell.length_b   1.000
_cell.length_c   1.000
_cell.angle_alpha   90.00
_cell.angle_beta   90.00
_cell.angle_gamma   90.00
#
_symmetry.space_group_name_H-M   'P 1'
#
loop_
_entity.id
_entity.type
_entity.pdbx_description
1 polymer ?
#
loop_
_entity_poly.entity_id
_entity_poly.type
_entity_poly.pdbx_seq_one_letter_code
_entity_poly.pdbx_strand_id
1 'polypeptide(L)'
;MGDYLIAKGATKAVKAMKKPKSGKVGSEVEGGKKASGIDKGFKLEKTILENGEIAYKSASGELVRSSKYLDEFGNIKWPEADGFIVDKFGNAIKYDANLKKGQIIDRYGNTGGRFTSPVDNGKLLDYNSRGLPYPESAKTYHQYEFTQDINIKTVRKAYDNLPSSIRDELDDAMKNYGFSLDDIANPQKGTIAEVFGSGGGTQIELGTTVNWYEKLSLIKEIK
;
A
#
# COMPACT_ATOMS: atom_id res chain seq x y z
N MET A 1 16.26 -53.47 2.38
CA MET A 1 15.91 -52.12 1.88
C MET A 1 14.80 -52.35 0.87
N GLY A 2 13.50 -52.21 1.10
CA GLY A 2 12.71 -51.45 2.06
C GLY A 2 11.50 -50.96 1.25
N ASP A 3 10.49 -51.81 1.08
CA ASP A 3 9.24 -51.53 0.35
C ASP A 3 8.37 -50.49 1.06
N TYR A 4 7.75 -49.56 0.33
CA TYR A 4 6.32 -49.21 0.49
C TYR A 4 5.78 -48.34 -0.67
N LEU A 5 4.91 -48.97 -1.47
CA LEU A 5 3.57 -48.56 -1.92
C LEU A 5 3.17 -47.08 -2.15
N ILE A 6 2.45 -46.96 -3.28
CA ILE A 6 1.75 -45.82 -3.90
C ILE A 6 0.66 -45.20 -3.02
N ALA A 7 0.52 -43.87 -3.07
CA ALA A 7 -0.76 -43.18 -2.89
C ALA A 7 -0.95 -42.05 -3.92
N LYS A 8 -1.88 -42.28 -4.86
CA LYS A 8 -2.59 -41.23 -5.61
C LYS A 8 -3.43 -40.41 -4.61
N GLY A 9 -3.46 -39.09 -4.73
CA GLY A 9 -4.46 -38.31 -3.99
C GLY A 9 -4.32 -36.80 -4.05
N ALA A 10 -5.26 -36.18 -4.77
CA ALA A 10 -5.79 -34.83 -4.57
C ALA A 10 -4.91 -33.62 -4.93
N THR A 11 -4.96 -33.29 -6.22
CA THR A 11 -5.05 -31.91 -6.71
C THR A 11 -6.07 -31.13 -5.87
N LYS A 12 -5.62 -30.22 -4.99
CA LYS A 12 -6.50 -29.18 -4.44
C LYS A 12 -6.37 -27.95 -5.31
N ALA A 13 -7.41 -27.77 -6.13
CA ALA A 13 -7.67 -26.59 -6.92
C ALA A 13 -7.55 -25.32 -6.07
N VAL A 14 -6.75 -24.37 -6.57
CA VAL A 14 -6.80 -22.99 -6.12
C VAL A 14 -8.17 -22.46 -6.53
N LYS A 15 -9.08 -22.35 -5.56
CA LYS A 15 -10.43 -21.82 -5.82
C LYS A 15 -10.26 -20.34 -6.12
N ALA A 16 -10.35 -19.98 -7.41
CA ALA A 16 -10.47 -18.61 -7.84
C ALA A 16 -11.58 -17.93 -7.02
N MET A 17 -11.21 -16.88 -6.27
CA MET A 17 -12.19 -16.02 -5.61
C MET A 17 -13.05 -15.38 -6.70
N LYS A 18 -14.27 -15.89 -6.87
CA LYS A 18 -15.33 -15.19 -7.59
C LYS A 18 -15.58 -13.88 -6.87
N LYS A 19 -15.42 -12.76 -7.59
CA LYS A 19 -15.95 -11.45 -7.21
C LYS A 19 -17.40 -11.62 -6.71
N PRO A 20 -17.81 -10.97 -5.61
CA PRO A 20 -19.19 -11.04 -5.18
C PRO A 20 -20.10 -10.50 -6.29
N LYS A 21 -21.03 -11.36 -6.74
CA LYS A 21 -22.14 -10.96 -7.60
C LYS A 21 -23.05 -10.05 -6.78
N SER A 22 -23.18 -8.80 -7.19
CA SER A 22 -24.25 -7.91 -6.74
C SER A 22 -25.59 -8.57 -7.04
N GLY A 23 -26.29 -9.01 -5.99
CA GLY A 23 -27.65 -9.53 -6.09
C GLY A 23 -28.62 -8.40 -6.43
N LYS A 24 -29.29 -8.53 -7.57
CA LYS A 24 -30.54 -7.83 -7.89
C LYS A 24 -31.66 -8.38 -7.00
N VAL A 25 -32.41 -7.47 -6.37
CA VAL A 25 -33.82 -7.69 -6.02
C VAL A 25 -34.60 -6.59 -6.76
N GLY A 26 -35.45 -6.98 -7.71
CA GLY A 26 -36.50 -6.12 -8.28
C GLY A 26 -37.70 -6.09 -7.34
N SER A 27 -38.74 -5.28 -7.53
CA SER A 27 -39.15 -4.36 -8.58
C SER A 27 -40.47 -3.74 -8.11
N GLU A 28 -40.72 -2.46 -8.35
CA GLU A 28 -41.99 -1.98 -8.94
C GLU A 28 -41.90 -0.49 -9.30
N VAL A 29 -42.81 -0.09 -10.19
CA VAL A 29 -42.65 0.85 -11.29
C VAL A 29 -43.35 2.17 -10.97
N GLU A 30 -42.77 3.33 -11.33
CA GLU A 30 -43.57 4.44 -11.90
C GLU A 30 -42.71 5.59 -12.44
N GLY A 31 -43.17 6.17 -13.56
CA GLY A 31 -43.01 7.61 -13.84
C GLY A 31 -41.77 8.03 -14.62
N GLY A 32 -41.93 8.25 -15.93
CA GLY A 32 -40.85 8.65 -16.81
C GLY A 32 -40.29 10.06 -16.59
N LYS A 33 -39.04 10.22 -17.03
CA LYS A 33 -38.53 11.32 -17.86
C LYS A 33 -37.13 10.92 -18.31
N LYS A 34 -36.89 10.90 -19.62
CA LYS A 34 -35.54 10.81 -20.21
C LYS A 34 -34.71 11.97 -19.64
N ALA A 35 -33.81 11.69 -18.70
CA ALA A 35 -32.74 12.62 -18.36
C ALA A 35 -31.69 12.52 -19.46
N SER A 36 -31.70 13.53 -20.32
CA SER A 36 -30.62 13.89 -21.24
C SER A 36 -29.27 13.80 -20.55
N GLY A 37 -28.31 13.14 -21.22
CA GLY A 37 -26.94 13.03 -20.77
C GLY A 37 -26.36 14.38 -20.38
N ILE A 38 -25.81 14.44 -19.17
CA ILE A 38 -24.76 15.38 -18.85
C ILE A 38 -23.60 14.52 -18.37
N ASP A 39 -22.78 14.13 -19.33
CA ASP A 39 -21.43 13.63 -19.07
C ASP A 39 -20.65 14.83 -18.52
N LYS A 40 -20.75 15.09 -17.21
CA LYS A 40 -19.89 16.08 -16.54
C LYS A 40 -18.52 15.43 -16.41
N GLY A 41 -17.78 15.41 -17.51
CA GLY A 41 -16.39 14.97 -17.55
C GLY A 41 -15.59 15.69 -16.46
N PHE A 42 -14.62 14.97 -15.88
CA PHE A 42 -13.73 15.53 -14.87
C PHE A 42 -13.06 16.80 -15.38
N LYS A 43 -13.14 17.87 -14.59
CA LYS A 43 -12.49 19.14 -14.91
C LYS A 43 -11.12 19.18 -14.23
N LEU A 44 -10.07 19.15 -15.04
CA LEU A 44 -8.70 19.27 -14.55
C LEU A 44 -8.46 20.67 -13.95
N GLU A 45 -8.03 20.71 -12.69
CA GLU A 45 -7.65 21.94 -12.00
C GLU A 45 -6.13 21.98 -11.80
N LYS A 46 -5.47 23.00 -12.35
CA LYS A 46 -4.04 23.28 -12.15
C LYS A 46 -3.86 24.29 -11.03
N THR A 47 -2.88 24.07 -10.17
CA THR A 47 -2.45 25.01 -9.12
C THR A 47 -0.93 25.14 -9.10
N ILE A 48 -0.43 26.19 -8.45
CA ILE A 48 0.98 26.45 -8.20
C ILE A 48 1.16 26.49 -6.67
N LEU A 49 2.04 25.64 -6.16
CA LEU A 49 2.37 25.57 -4.73
C LEU A 49 3.24 26.75 -4.31
N GLU A 50 3.34 27.01 -3.01
CA GLU A 50 4.10 28.14 -2.46
C GLU A 50 5.57 28.15 -2.90
N ASN A 51 6.16 26.97 -3.09
CA ASN A 51 7.53 26.79 -3.56
C ASN A 51 7.68 26.87 -5.09
N GLY A 52 6.60 27.17 -5.82
CA GLY A 52 6.57 27.26 -7.28
C GLY A 52 6.32 25.95 -8.02
N GLU A 53 6.19 24.81 -7.33
CA GLU A 53 5.84 23.53 -7.98
C GLU A 53 4.45 23.61 -8.62
N ILE A 54 4.32 23.05 -9.82
CA ILE A 54 3.01 22.90 -10.47
C ILE A 54 2.36 21.61 -9.98
N ALA A 55 1.08 21.71 -9.62
CA ALA A 55 0.29 20.56 -9.25
C ALA A 55 -1.08 20.56 -9.95
N TYR A 56 -1.69 19.39 -10.02
CA TYR A 56 -3.02 19.17 -10.58
C TYR A 56 -3.87 18.44 -9.56
N LYS A 57 -5.08 18.94 -9.30
CA LYS A 57 -6.00 18.33 -8.33
C LYS A 57 -6.69 17.13 -8.98
N SER A 58 -6.55 15.97 -8.36
CA SER A 58 -7.30 14.75 -8.69
C SER A 58 -8.76 14.84 -8.22
N ALA A 59 -9.59 13.90 -8.65
CA ALA A 59 -10.99 13.80 -8.22
C ALA A 59 -11.14 13.58 -6.71
N SER A 60 -10.17 12.93 -6.05
CA SER A 60 -10.15 12.75 -4.59
C SER A 60 -9.58 13.95 -3.83
N GLY A 61 -9.15 15.01 -4.51
CA GLY A 61 -8.55 16.20 -3.91
C GLY A 61 -7.03 16.13 -3.72
N GLU A 62 -6.40 14.97 -3.98
CA GLU A 62 -4.94 14.83 -3.96
C GLU A 62 -4.28 15.64 -5.08
N LEU A 63 -3.12 16.22 -4.80
CA LEU A 63 -2.34 17.03 -5.74
C LEU A 63 -1.24 16.20 -6.43
N VAL A 64 -1.30 16.06 -7.75
CA VAL A 64 -0.29 15.33 -8.55
C VAL A 64 0.60 16.28 -9.35
N ARG A 65 1.89 15.95 -9.53
CA ARG A 65 2.88 16.79 -10.22
C ARG A 65 2.71 16.82 -11.75
N SER A 66 1.80 16.01 -12.29
CA SER A 66 1.49 16.03 -13.72
C SER A 66 0.07 15.53 -14.00
N SER A 67 -0.67 16.24 -14.84
CA SER A 67 -1.99 15.81 -15.32
C SER A 67 -1.95 14.49 -16.06
N LYS A 68 -0.81 14.12 -16.66
CA LYS A 68 -0.63 12.82 -17.31
C LYS A 68 -0.72 11.63 -16.36
N TYR A 69 -0.73 11.85 -15.05
CA TYR A 69 -0.91 10.82 -14.03
C TYR A 69 -2.37 10.59 -13.65
N LEU A 70 -3.29 11.35 -14.24
CA LEU A 70 -4.72 11.18 -14.05
C LEU A 70 -5.34 10.43 -15.24
N ASP A 71 -6.41 9.69 -14.98
CA ASP A 71 -7.31 9.16 -16.00
C ASP A 71 -8.37 10.21 -16.42
N GLU A 72 -9.28 9.83 -17.31
CA GLU A 72 -10.36 10.72 -17.80
C GLU A 72 -11.38 11.11 -16.72
N PHE A 73 -11.40 10.40 -15.59
CA PHE A 73 -12.25 10.68 -14.43
C PHE A 73 -11.50 11.45 -13.33
N GLY A 74 -10.22 11.75 -13.53
CA GLY A 74 -9.38 12.45 -12.57
C GLY A 74 -8.81 11.56 -11.46
N ASN A 75 -8.89 10.24 -11.57
CA ASN A 75 -8.24 9.33 -10.63
C ASN A 75 -6.76 9.17 -10.97
N ILE A 76 -5.94 8.97 -9.95
CA ILE A 76 -4.52 8.65 -10.14
C ILE A 76 -4.40 7.27 -10.81
N LYS A 77 -3.65 7.21 -11.91
CA LYS A 77 -3.30 5.99 -12.63
C LYS A 77 -2.20 5.24 -11.87
N TRP A 78 -2.57 4.60 -10.77
CA TRP A 78 -1.65 3.78 -9.98
C TRP A 78 -1.04 2.67 -10.84
N PRO A 79 0.25 2.35 -10.64
CA PRO A 79 0.89 1.27 -11.35
C PRO A 79 0.35 -0.09 -10.87
N GLU A 80 0.48 -1.09 -11.72
CA GLU A 80 0.25 -2.48 -11.33
C GLU A 80 1.29 -2.95 -10.30
N ALA A 81 1.02 -4.09 -9.67
CA ALA A 81 1.97 -4.76 -8.78
C ALA A 81 2.53 -3.85 -7.68
N ASP A 82 1.70 -2.93 -7.16
CA ASP A 82 2.07 -1.96 -6.13
C ASP A 82 3.33 -1.13 -6.46
N GLY A 83 3.60 -0.92 -7.74
CA GLY A 83 4.75 -0.15 -8.22
C GLY A 83 6.10 -0.87 -8.12
N PHE A 84 6.12 -2.18 -7.82
CA PHE A 84 7.34 -2.98 -7.92
C PHE A 84 7.69 -3.30 -9.38
N ILE A 85 8.98 -3.50 -9.66
CA ILE A 85 9.40 -4.18 -10.89
C ILE A 85 8.79 -5.59 -10.92
N VAL A 86 8.32 -6.01 -12.10
CA VAL A 86 7.72 -7.32 -12.32
C VAL A 86 8.63 -8.25 -13.11
N ASP A 87 8.45 -9.55 -12.92
CA ASP A 87 9.08 -10.58 -13.74
C ASP A 87 8.42 -10.70 -15.13
N LYS A 88 8.91 -11.62 -15.96
CA LYS A 88 8.37 -11.88 -17.30
C LYS A 88 6.91 -12.37 -17.34
N PHE A 89 6.34 -12.71 -16.18
CA PHE A 89 4.96 -13.16 -16.02
C PHE A 89 4.07 -12.09 -15.37
N GLY A 90 4.61 -10.90 -15.06
CA GLY A 90 3.88 -9.81 -14.41
C GLY A 90 3.80 -9.91 -12.89
N ASN A 91 4.56 -10.82 -12.25
CA ASN A 91 4.60 -10.91 -10.79
C ASN A 91 5.61 -9.93 -10.21
N ALA A 92 5.24 -9.22 -9.14
CA ALA A 92 6.16 -8.35 -8.40
C ALA A 92 7.42 -9.11 -7.95
N ILE A 93 8.60 -8.57 -8.24
CA ILE A 93 9.87 -9.09 -7.76
C ILE A 93 10.13 -8.54 -6.36
N LYS A 94 9.79 -9.33 -5.34
CA LYS A 94 9.90 -8.98 -3.92
C LYS A 94 10.76 -9.97 -3.15
N TYR A 95 11.36 -9.47 -2.07
CA TYR A 95 12.17 -10.24 -1.14
C TYR A 95 11.81 -9.86 0.29
N ASP A 96 12.09 -10.74 1.25
CA ASP A 96 11.99 -10.40 2.67
C ASP A 96 12.85 -9.17 2.98
N ALA A 97 12.24 -8.17 3.64
CA ALA A 97 12.94 -6.97 4.04
C ALA A 97 13.94 -7.24 5.19
N ASN A 98 13.68 -8.26 6.01
CA ASN A 98 14.48 -8.69 7.16
C ASN A 98 14.81 -7.54 8.12
N LEU A 99 13.77 -6.81 8.54
CA LEU A 99 13.90 -5.56 9.31
C LEU A 99 14.35 -5.83 10.75
N LYS A 100 15.37 -5.11 11.20
CA LYS A 100 16.05 -5.25 12.49
C LYS A 100 15.89 -4.01 13.34
N LYS A 101 15.98 -4.21 14.66
CA LYS A 101 16.04 -3.12 15.63
C LYS A 101 17.10 -2.08 15.22
N GLY A 102 16.74 -0.81 15.31
CA GLY A 102 17.61 0.32 15.00
C GLY A 102 17.69 0.69 13.52
N GLN A 103 17.14 -0.12 12.61
CA GLN A 103 17.01 0.30 11.22
C GLN A 103 15.98 1.43 11.09
N ILE A 104 16.21 2.30 10.12
CA ILE A 104 15.38 3.48 9.87
C ILE A 104 14.70 3.34 8.52
N ILE A 105 13.43 3.73 8.48
CA ILE A 105 12.63 3.89 7.28
C ILE A 105 12.06 5.30 7.24
N ASP A 106 11.82 5.81 6.04
CA ASP A 106 11.16 7.09 5.84
C ASP A 106 9.94 6.98 4.91
N ARG A 107 9.11 8.01 4.93
CA ARG A 107 7.92 8.09 4.07
C ARG A 107 7.52 9.54 3.80
N TYR A 108 7.00 9.76 2.60
CA TYR A 108 6.18 10.92 2.29
C TYR A 108 4.70 10.54 2.34
N GLY A 109 3.93 11.21 3.20
CA GLY A 109 2.49 10.99 3.40
C GLY A 109 2.13 10.40 4.77
N ASN A 110 0.82 10.34 5.05
CA ASN A 110 0.30 9.95 6.36
C ASN A 110 0.57 8.47 6.74
N THR A 111 0.34 8.18 8.02
CA THR A 111 0.55 6.87 8.67
C THR A 111 -0.48 5.81 8.26
N GLY A 112 -1.50 6.17 7.46
CA GLY A 112 -2.48 5.23 6.90
C GLY A 112 -1.94 4.40 5.74
N GLY A 113 -0.79 4.76 5.17
CA GLY A 113 -0.10 3.96 4.16
C GLY A 113 0.82 2.87 4.74
N ARG A 114 1.25 1.94 3.89
CA ARG A 114 2.17 0.83 4.25
C ARG A 114 3.50 0.82 3.48
N PHE A 115 3.70 1.73 2.54
CA PHE A 115 4.92 1.81 1.73
C PHE A 115 5.91 2.80 2.32
N THR A 116 7.17 2.40 2.45
CA THR A 116 8.24 3.21 3.04
C THR A 116 9.51 3.02 2.23
N SER A 117 10.54 3.83 2.47
CA SER A 117 11.86 3.62 1.88
C SER A 117 12.90 3.39 2.98
N PRO A 118 13.93 2.57 2.74
CA PRO A 118 15.01 2.41 3.70
C PRO A 118 15.85 3.70 3.80
N VAL A 119 16.33 3.98 5.00
CA VAL A 119 17.35 5.00 5.26
C VAL A 119 18.65 4.29 5.64
N ASP A 120 19.41 3.91 4.62
CA ASP A 120 20.65 3.14 4.80
C ASP A 120 21.81 4.08 5.12
N ASN A 121 22.49 3.84 6.25
CA ASN A 121 23.60 4.66 6.73
C ASN A 121 23.29 6.17 6.79
N GLY A 122 22.05 6.51 7.15
CA GLY A 122 21.58 7.91 7.24
C GLY A 122 21.33 8.58 5.88
N LYS A 123 21.45 7.86 4.77
CA LYS A 123 21.20 8.40 3.43
C LYS A 123 19.75 8.16 3.03
N LEU A 124 19.07 9.25 2.70
CA LEU A 124 17.71 9.22 2.15
C LEU A 124 17.75 8.86 0.66
N LEU A 125 16.71 8.18 0.19
CA LEU A 125 16.47 8.05 -1.24
C LEU A 125 16.04 9.39 -1.84
N ASP A 126 16.58 9.73 -3.01
CA ASP A 126 16.16 10.88 -3.79
C ASP A 126 14.66 10.80 -4.08
N TYR A 127 13.94 11.91 -3.98
CA TYR A 127 12.49 11.94 -4.13
C TYR A 127 12.01 11.26 -5.44
N ASN A 128 12.69 11.53 -6.55
CA ASN A 128 12.35 10.97 -7.86
C ASN A 128 12.54 9.45 -7.93
N SER A 129 13.41 8.85 -7.11
CA SER A 129 13.58 7.40 -7.11
C SER A 129 12.38 6.65 -6.50
N ARG A 130 11.45 7.37 -5.84
CA ARG A 130 10.35 6.82 -5.04
C ARG A 130 9.08 6.52 -5.84
N GLY A 131 9.03 6.86 -7.12
CA GLY A 131 7.87 6.60 -7.97
C GLY A 131 6.57 7.22 -7.42
N LEU A 132 6.62 8.45 -6.92
CA LEU A 132 5.46 9.15 -6.36
C LEU A 132 4.79 10.06 -7.41
N PRO A 133 3.45 10.13 -7.44
CA PRO A 133 2.73 11.02 -8.36
C PRO A 133 2.67 12.47 -7.86
N TYR A 134 3.10 12.73 -6.63
CA TYR A 134 2.92 14.00 -5.93
C TYR A 134 4.08 14.97 -6.19
N PRO A 135 3.85 16.29 -6.12
CA PRO A 135 4.92 17.25 -5.85
C PRO A 135 5.56 16.94 -4.50
N GLU A 136 6.85 17.22 -4.35
CA GLU A 136 7.57 16.87 -3.12
C GLU A 136 7.02 17.62 -1.91
N SER A 137 6.76 18.91 -2.06
CA SER A 137 6.20 19.75 -0.99
C SER A 137 4.76 19.42 -0.61
N ALA A 138 4.04 18.63 -1.42
CA ALA A 138 2.63 18.32 -1.20
C ALA A 138 2.40 17.18 -0.19
N LYS A 139 3.47 16.55 0.31
CA LYS A 139 3.39 15.42 1.25
C LYS A 139 4.32 15.66 2.42
N THR A 140 3.80 15.42 3.63
CA THR A 140 4.58 15.48 4.86
C THR A 140 5.63 14.38 4.87
N TYR A 141 6.83 14.71 5.33
CA TYR A 141 7.95 13.78 5.45
C TYR A 141 8.04 13.27 6.88
N HIS A 142 8.29 11.96 7.04
CA HIS A 142 8.37 11.29 8.33
C HIS A 142 9.53 10.27 8.35
N GLN A 143 10.18 10.09 9.49
CA GLN A 143 11.15 9.02 9.73
C GLN A 143 10.77 8.16 10.94
N TYR A 144 10.95 6.84 10.80
CA TYR A 144 10.67 5.89 11.85
C TYR A 144 11.87 4.97 12.09
N GLU A 145 12.12 4.66 13.36
CA GLU A 145 13.12 3.66 13.78
C GLU A 145 12.42 2.39 14.27
N PHE A 146 12.88 1.23 13.82
CA PHE A 146 12.44 -0.06 14.35
C PHE A 146 12.91 -0.25 15.79
N THR A 147 11.99 -0.47 16.72
CA THR A 147 12.30 -0.60 18.16
C THR A 147 12.73 -2.02 18.53
N GLN A 148 12.46 -2.98 17.66
CA GLN A 148 12.74 -4.41 17.81
C GLN A 148 12.85 -5.07 16.43
N ASP A 149 13.46 -6.27 16.38
CA ASP A 149 13.48 -7.07 15.15
C ASP A 149 12.06 -7.45 14.74
N ILE A 150 11.77 -7.39 13.44
CA ILE A 150 10.46 -7.78 12.92
C ILE A 150 10.47 -9.28 12.60
N ASN A 151 9.68 -10.03 13.34
CA ASN A 151 9.42 -11.46 13.14
C ASN A 151 8.16 -11.85 13.91
N ILE A 152 7.66 -13.06 13.69
CA ILE A 152 6.38 -13.48 14.28
C ILE A 152 6.40 -13.50 15.81
N LYS A 153 7.56 -13.76 16.44
CA LYS A 153 7.68 -13.77 17.91
C LYS A 153 7.53 -12.38 18.50
N THR A 154 8.18 -11.37 17.90
CA THR A 154 8.10 -9.99 18.38
C THR A 154 6.73 -9.37 18.08
N VAL A 155 6.16 -9.66 16.92
CA VAL A 155 4.80 -9.22 16.56
C VAL A 155 3.74 -9.82 17.50
N ARG A 156 3.79 -11.13 17.79
CA ARG A 156 2.86 -11.75 18.75
C ARG A 156 2.99 -11.14 20.14
N LYS A 157 4.22 -10.93 20.61
CA LYS A 157 4.45 -10.25 21.90
C LYS A 157 3.89 -8.83 21.91
N ALA A 158 4.06 -8.08 20.82
CA ALA A 158 3.49 -6.74 20.70
C ALA A 158 1.96 -6.76 20.75
N TYR A 159 1.35 -7.68 20.00
CA TYR A 159 -0.10 -7.91 20.00
C TYR A 159 -0.65 -8.27 21.40
N ASP A 160 0.00 -9.21 22.09
CA ASP A 160 -0.41 -9.66 23.42
C ASP A 160 -0.31 -8.55 24.48
N ASN A 161 0.57 -7.57 24.26
CA ASN A 161 0.75 -6.41 25.14
C ASN A 161 -0.18 -5.23 24.82
N LEU A 162 -0.95 -5.28 23.73
CA LEU A 162 -1.92 -4.23 23.41
C LEU A 162 -3.02 -4.18 24.49
N PRO A 163 -3.53 -2.98 24.84
CA PRO A 163 -4.78 -2.84 25.57
C PRO A 163 -5.91 -3.59 24.83
N SER A 164 -6.86 -4.17 25.58
CA SER A 164 -7.93 -4.99 25.00
C SER A 164 -8.69 -4.27 23.89
N SER A 165 -9.06 -3.00 24.09
CA SER A 165 -9.78 -2.22 23.08
C SER A 165 -8.99 -2.03 21.79
N ILE A 166 -7.68 -1.79 21.88
CA ILE A 166 -6.81 -1.62 20.71
C ILE A 166 -6.56 -2.95 20.00
N ARG A 167 -6.54 -4.05 20.76
CA ARG A 167 -6.44 -5.40 20.21
C ARG A 167 -7.69 -5.76 19.42
N ASP A 168 -8.87 -5.48 19.96
CA ASP A 168 -10.15 -5.69 19.26
C ASP A 168 -10.20 -4.86 17.96
N GLU A 169 -9.73 -3.60 17.98
CA GLU A 169 -9.58 -2.79 16.77
C GLU A 169 -8.64 -3.42 15.73
N LEU A 170 -7.53 -4.02 16.17
CA LEU A 170 -6.57 -4.68 15.28
C LEU A 170 -7.16 -5.97 14.69
N ASP A 171 -7.91 -6.74 15.48
CA ASP A 171 -8.62 -7.92 15.02
C ASP A 171 -9.67 -7.57 13.96
N ASP A 172 -10.44 -6.52 14.19
CA ASP A 172 -11.40 -6.00 13.21
C ASP A 172 -10.68 -5.49 11.95
N ALA A 173 -9.55 -4.80 12.09
CA ALA A 173 -8.75 -4.38 10.94
C ALA A 173 -8.22 -5.58 10.14
N MET A 174 -7.63 -6.58 10.81
CA MET A 174 -7.15 -7.82 10.17
C MET A 174 -8.27 -8.52 9.40
N LYS A 175 -9.46 -8.61 9.98
CA LYS A 175 -10.64 -9.19 9.34
C LYS A 175 -11.16 -8.37 8.15
N ASN A 176 -11.28 -7.06 8.30
CA ASN A 176 -11.86 -6.18 7.28
C ASN A 176 -10.93 -5.96 6.08
N TYR A 177 -9.62 -5.93 6.32
CA TYR A 177 -8.62 -5.67 5.28
C TYR A 177 -7.86 -6.92 4.83
N GLY A 178 -8.08 -8.07 5.46
CA GLY A 178 -7.56 -9.36 5.02
C GLY A 178 -6.05 -9.52 5.22
N PHE A 179 -5.53 -9.09 6.37
CA PHE A 179 -4.14 -9.33 6.78
C PHE A 179 -4.08 -10.02 8.15
N SER A 180 -2.90 -10.48 8.53
CA SER A 180 -2.64 -11.27 9.74
C SER A 180 -1.39 -10.79 10.46
N LEU A 181 -1.15 -11.29 11.68
CA LEU A 181 0.12 -11.09 12.37
C LEU A 181 1.32 -11.64 11.59
N ASP A 182 1.12 -12.69 10.79
CA ASP A 182 2.17 -13.20 9.91
C ASP A 182 2.52 -12.19 8.82
N ASP A 183 1.55 -11.44 8.28
CA ASP A 183 1.84 -10.38 7.31
C ASP A 183 2.65 -9.24 7.96
N ILE A 184 2.25 -8.79 9.17
CA ILE A 184 2.98 -7.77 9.94
C ILE A 184 4.43 -8.23 10.21
N ALA A 185 4.63 -9.53 10.43
CA ALA A 185 5.92 -10.14 10.69
C ALA A 185 6.80 -10.34 9.45
N ASN A 186 6.25 -10.22 8.24
CA ASN A 186 6.97 -10.49 6.99
C ASN A 186 6.92 -9.31 5.99
N PRO A 187 7.39 -8.10 6.34
CA PRO A 187 7.52 -7.01 5.38
C PRO A 187 8.34 -7.40 4.16
N GLN A 188 7.93 -6.93 2.99
CA GLN A 188 8.59 -7.21 1.72
C GLN A 188 9.31 -5.97 1.21
N LYS A 189 10.39 -6.14 0.46
CA LYS A 189 11.08 -5.07 -0.24
C LYS A 189 11.38 -5.43 -1.69
N GLY A 190 11.59 -4.40 -2.49
CA GLY A 190 11.90 -4.55 -3.90
C GLY A 190 12.16 -3.20 -4.56
N THR A 191 12.60 -3.26 -5.82
CA THR A 191 12.86 -2.08 -6.63
C THR A 191 11.55 -1.48 -7.12
N ILE A 192 11.44 -0.16 -7.02
CA ILE A 192 10.32 0.62 -7.54
C ILE A 192 10.48 0.70 -9.07
N ALA A 193 9.44 0.29 -9.80
CA ALA A 193 9.38 0.43 -11.24
C ALA A 193 9.45 1.90 -11.66
N GLU A 194 9.82 2.18 -12.90
CA GLU A 194 9.74 3.54 -13.44
C GLU A 194 8.27 3.92 -13.65
N VAL A 195 7.71 4.65 -12.67
CA VAL A 195 6.30 5.02 -12.61
C VAL A 195 6.18 6.49 -12.29
N PHE A 196 5.16 7.15 -12.85
CA PHE A 196 5.03 8.60 -12.74
C PHE A 196 6.31 9.36 -13.15
N GLY A 197 6.98 8.88 -14.20
CA GLY A 197 8.13 9.52 -14.84
C GLY A 197 9.48 9.31 -14.17
N SER A 198 9.56 8.53 -13.08
CA SER A 198 10.83 8.22 -12.41
C SER A 198 10.70 6.95 -11.55
N GLY A 199 11.81 6.41 -11.01
CA GLY A 199 11.77 5.20 -10.19
C GLY A 199 13.17 4.68 -9.91
N GLY A 200 13.27 3.38 -9.61
CA GLY A 200 14.55 2.69 -9.40
C GLY A 200 15.05 2.70 -7.96
N GLY A 201 14.38 3.41 -7.05
CA GLY A 201 14.64 3.32 -5.62
C GLY A 201 14.16 1.99 -5.02
N THR A 202 14.48 1.74 -3.76
CA THR A 202 13.94 0.60 -2.99
C THR A 202 12.71 1.05 -2.23
N GLN A 203 11.62 0.28 -2.31
CA GLN A 203 10.49 0.42 -1.39
C GLN A 203 10.38 -0.80 -0.48
N ILE A 204 9.92 -0.56 0.74
CA ILE A 204 9.51 -1.56 1.72
C ILE A 204 7.99 -1.47 1.88
N GLU A 205 7.33 -2.59 1.60
CA GLU A 205 5.91 -2.81 1.88
C GLU A 205 5.78 -3.49 3.25
N LEU A 206 5.26 -2.75 4.22
CA LEU A 206 4.90 -3.28 5.53
C LEU A 206 3.65 -4.17 5.42
N GLY A 207 3.48 -5.12 6.33
CA GLY A 207 2.31 -6.03 6.33
C GLY A 207 0.98 -5.35 6.66
N THR A 208 1.04 -4.13 7.19
CA THR A 208 -0.11 -3.27 7.50
C THR A 208 0.36 -1.81 7.53
N THR A 209 -0.51 -0.89 7.92
CA THR A 209 -0.22 0.55 7.93
C THR A 209 0.86 0.92 8.96
N VAL A 210 1.60 2.01 8.69
CA VAL A 210 2.58 2.58 9.63
C VAL A 210 1.94 2.83 11.00
N ASN A 211 0.71 3.35 11.03
CA ASN A 211 -0.05 3.57 12.26
C ASN A 211 -0.21 2.30 13.12
N TRP A 212 -0.39 1.13 12.51
CA TRP A 212 -0.45 -0.12 13.26
C TRP A 212 0.91 -0.57 13.79
N TYR A 213 1.99 -0.36 13.03
CA TYR A 213 3.35 -0.60 13.52
C TYR A 213 3.68 0.29 14.72
N GLU A 214 3.23 1.54 14.72
CA GLU A 214 3.38 2.46 15.87
C GLU A 214 2.55 2.01 17.07
N LYS A 215 1.25 1.68 16.88
CA LYS A 215 0.39 1.16 17.96
C LYS A 215 0.96 -0.13 18.59
N LEU A 216 1.57 -1.00 17.78
CA LEU A 216 2.26 -2.21 18.23
C LEU A 216 3.65 -1.92 18.84
N SER A 217 4.07 -0.66 18.88
CA SER A 217 5.40 -0.24 19.34
C SER A 217 6.53 -0.99 18.60
N LEU A 218 6.32 -1.38 17.35
CA LEU A 218 7.33 -2.01 16.47
C LEU A 218 8.23 -0.95 15.83
N ILE A 219 7.70 0.26 15.65
CA ILE A 219 8.42 1.44 15.22
C ILE A 219 8.08 2.61 16.14
N LYS A 220 8.92 3.64 16.12
CA LYS A 220 8.66 4.96 16.70
C LYS A 220 9.05 6.03 15.69
N GLU A 221 8.28 7.09 15.59
CA GLU A 221 8.68 8.28 14.84
C GLU A 221 9.87 8.96 15.54
N ILE A 222 10.87 9.39 14.77
CA ILE A 222 12.11 9.98 15.31
C ILE A 222 12.39 11.40 14.80
N LYS A 223 11.63 11.87 13.82
CA LYS A 223 11.84 13.19 13.22
C LYS A 223 10.64 13.64 12.41
#